data_AF-A0A2J0Q7U2-F1
#
_entry.id   AF-A0A2J0Q7U2-F1
#
_cell.length_a   1.000
_cell.length_b   1.000
_cell.length_c   1.000
_cell.angle_alpha   90.00
_cell.angle_beta   90.00
_cell.angle_gamma   90.00
#
_symmetry.space_group_name_H-M   'P 1'
#
loop_
_entity.id
_entity.type
_entity.pdbx_description
1 polymer ?
#
loop_
_entity_poly.entity_id
_entity_poly.type
_entity_poly.pdbx_seq_one_letter_code
_entity_poly.pdbx_strand_id
1 'polypeptide(L)'
;MKNTLLAIFIFGALLVITSAVNAQMMGGFSNTSVDWNEVVEHTAREEQEGKELWNKLQAKEVVCADLNDEQYGVLGEYFMGQMAGESHVAMNAMMIQAHGEDGEEQIHIVMGKRLSGCDTSAAFPAISGGWMPMMNMMWGGWSSPFGNNNSTNNMMNFGFGGFGGLGFIFMFLWWALIIAGIVALVKWLMSQGRNGGSKSALDVLKERYARGEIDKKEFEEKKKDLS
;
A
#
# COMPACT_ATOMS: atom_id res chain seq x y z
N MET A 1 28.69 22.49 -8.96
CA MET A 1 28.00 21.42 -9.72
C MET A 1 27.64 20.18 -8.90
N LYS A 2 28.26 19.90 -7.73
CA LYS A 2 27.86 18.76 -6.87
C LYS A 2 26.59 19.04 -6.04
N ASN A 3 26.37 20.29 -5.60
CA ASN A 3 25.23 20.65 -4.76
C ASN A 3 23.91 20.79 -5.53
N THR A 4 23.96 21.01 -6.85
CA THR A 4 22.77 21.14 -7.71
C THR A 4 22.14 19.79 -8.06
N LEU A 5 22.92 18.70 -8.06
CA LEU A 5 22.42 17.35 -8.35
C LEU A 5 21.71 16.70 -7.15
N LEU A 6 22.15 17.00 -5.93
CA LEU A 6 21.47 16.56 -4.69
C LEU A 6 20.09 17.21 -4.52
N ALA A 7 19.95 18.48 -4.91
CA ALA A 7 18.68 19.19 -4.86
C ALA A 7 17.62 18.58 -5.82
N ILE A 8 18.04 18.15 -7.02
CA ILE A 8 17.13 17.54 -8.01
C ILE A 8 16.64 16.16 -7.53
N PHE A 9 17.48 15.39 -6.83
CA PHE A 9 17.10 14.08 -6.30
C PHE A 9 16.10 14.17 -5.13
N ILE A 10 16.26 15.19 -4.27
CA ILE A 10 15.32 15.44 -3.16
C ILE A 10 13.98 15.99 -3.68
N PHE A 11 14.01 16.88 -4.69
CA PHE A 11 12.79 17.42 -5.29
C PHE A 11 12.04 16.39 -6.14
N GLY A 12 12.75 15.48 -6.81
CA GLY A 12 12.16 14.37 -7.56
C GLY A 12 11.52 13.30 -6.66
N ALA A 13 12.09 13.05 -5.47
CA ALA A 13 11.53 12.10 -4.51
C ALA A 13 10.26 12.63 -3.81
N LEU A 14 10.11 13.95 -3.64
CA LEU A 14 8.91 14.54 -3.05
C LEU A 14 7.71 14.61 -4.01
N LEU A 15 7.94 14.65 -5.32
CA LEU A 15 6.86 14.79 -6.32
C LEU A 15 6.11 13.49 -6.64
N VAL A 16 6.57 12.33 -6.15
CA VAL A 16 5.95 11.02 -6.44
C VAL A 16 4.96 10.58 -5.36
N ILE A 17 4.82 11.31 -4.25
CA ILE A 17 3.98 10.89 -3.11
C ILE A 17 2.58 11.55 -3.11
N THR A 18 2.30 12.52 -3.98
CA THR A 18 0.95 13.11 -4.06
C THR A 18 0.19 12.58 -5.27
N SER A 19 -0.08 11.28 -5.32
CA SER A 19 -1.32 10.83 -5.95
C SER A 19 -2.46 11.21 -5.01
N ALA A 20 -2.87 12.48 -5.05
CA ALA A 20 -4.16 12.89 -4.54
C ALA A 20 -5.20 12.05 -5.30
N VAL A 21 -5.75 11.05 -4.62
CA VAL A 21 -6.86 10.26 -5.11
C VAL A 21 -8.03 11.23 -5.22
N ASN A 22 -8.44 11.52 -6.45
CA ASN A 22 -9.65 12.29 -6.72
C ASN A 22 -10.84 11.55 -6.07
N ALA A 23 -11.29 12.03 -4.91
CA ALA A 23 -12.57 11.69 -4.34
C ALA A 23 -13.67 12.41 -5.15
N GLN A 24 -13.90 11.93 -6.38
CA GLN A 24 -15.03 12.38 -7.20
C GLN A 24 -15.50 11.24 -8.08
N MET A 25 -16.01 10.19 -7.44
CA MET A 25 -16.83 9.16 -8.07
C MET A 25 -17.96 8.74 -7.14
N MET A 26 -18.90 9.64 -6.88
CA MET A 26 -20.26 9.27 -6.46
C MET A 26 -21.23 10.18 -7.21
N GLY A 27 -21.43 9.87 -8.48
CA GLY A 27 -22.46 10.47 -9.30
C GLY A 27 -23.81 9.84 -8.97
N GLY A 28 -24.77 10.68 -8.57
CA GLY A 28 -26.19 10.49 -8.84
C GLY A 28 -26.89 9.38 -8.07
N PHE A 29 -27.18 9.61 -6.80
CA PHE A 29 -28.28 8.91 -6.11
C PHE A 29 -29.46 9.86 -5.95
N SER A 30 -30.29 9.87 -6.99
CA SER A 30 -31.58 10.55 -6.99
C SER A 30 -32.62 9.65 -6.32
N ASN A 31 -33.42 10.24 -5.41
CA ASN A 31 -34.68 9.74 -4.86
C ASN A 31 -34.66 8.72 -3.71
N THR A 32 -33.98 9.02 -2.62
CA THR A 32 -34.51 8.66 -1.28
C THR A 32 -34.06 9.73 -0.28
N SER A 33 -34.99 10.25 0.52
CA SER A 33 -34.70 11.19 1.61
C SER A 33 -34.08 10.43 2.78
N VAL A 34 -32.85 9.96 2.62
CA VAL A 34 -32.07 9.41 3.73
C VAL A 34 -31.62 10.60 4.57
N ASP A 35 -32.07 10.69 5.84
CA ASP A 35 -31.54 11.67 6.77
C ASP A 35 -30.12 11.24 7.18
N TRP A 36 -29.14 11.76 6.45
CA TRP A 36 -27.73 11.45 6.67
C TRP A 36 -27.25 11.78 8.08
N ASN A 37 -27.86 12.74 8.78
CA ASN A 37 -27.46 13.06 10.14
C ASN A 37 -27.91 11.97 11.12
N GLU A 38 -29.10 11.43 10.93
CA GLU A 38 -29.64 10.33 11.73
C GLU A 38 -28.80 9.05 11.53
N VAL A 39 -28.45 8.72 10.29
CA VAL A 39 -27.60 7.54 10.00
C VAL A 39 -26.21 7.68 10.60
N VAL A 40 -25.59 8.87 10.52
CA VAL A 40 -24.27 9.12 11.14
C VAL A 40 -24.33 8.95 12.66
N GLU A 41 -25.32 9.55 13.32
CA GLU A 41 -25.46 9.48 14.77
C GLU A 41 -25.76 8.06 15.24
N HIS A 42 -26.63 7.35 14.53
CA HIS A 42 -26.98 5.95 14.80
C HIS A 42 -25.76 5.04 14.69
N THR A 43 -25.05 5.10 13.56
CA THR A 43 -23.85 4.28 13.29
C THR A 43 -22.79 4.54 14.37
N ALA A 44 -22.55 5.81 14.72
CA ALA A 44 -21.56 6.15 15.73
C ALA A 44 -21.89 5.62 17.13
N ARG A 45 -23.19 5.53 17.47
CA ARG A 45 -23.64 4.93 18.73
C ARG A 45 -23.43 3.43 18.72
N GLU A 46 -23.82 2.74 17.65
CA GLU A 46 -23.68 1.29 17.54
C GLU A 46 -22.22 0.84 17.52
N GLU A 47 -21.34 1.57 16.84
CA GLU A 47 -19.89 1.32 16.90
C GLU A 47 -19.34 1.41 18.33
N GLN A 48 -19.84 2.35 19.14
CA GLN A 48 -19.42 2.51 20.53
C GLN A 48 -19.93 1.36 21.40
N GLU A 49 -21.20 1.00 21.27
CA GLU A 49 -21.79 -0.14 21.98
C GLU A 49 -21.06 -1.44 21.63
N GLY A 50 -20.69 -1.61 20.36
CA GLY A 50 -19.96 -2.77 19.85
C GLY A 50 -18.55 -2.83 20.39
N LYS A 51 -17.88 -1.68 20.51
CA LYS A 51 -16.57 -1.58 21.17
C LYS A 51 -16.63 -1.97 22.64
N GLU A 52 -17.64 -1.51 23.37
CA GLU A 52 -17.82 -1.88 24.77
C GLU A 52 -18.09 -3.38 24.93
N LEU A 53 -18.97 -3.92 24.08
CA LEU A 53 -19.28 -5.34 24.06
C LEU A 53 -18.05 -6.18 23.72
N TRP A 54 -17.24 -5.74 22.75
CA TRP A 54 -15.99 -6.38 22.38
C TRP A 54 -14.99 -6.40 23.54
N ASN A 55 -14.85 -5.29 24.26
CA ASN A 55 -13.99 -5.25 25.45
C ASN A 55 -14.44 -6.23 26.53
N LYS A 56 -15.76 -6.36 26.75
CA LYS A 56 -16.33 -7.34 27.70
C LYS A 56 -16.06 -8.78 27.27
N LEU A 57 -16.14 -9.08 25.97
CA LEU A 57 -15.79 -10.39 25.42
C LEU A 57 -14.30 -10.69 25.61
N GLN A 58 -13.42 -9.72 25.34
CA GLN A 58 -11.98 -9.88 25.56
C GLN A 58 -11.64 -10.06 27.04
N ALA A 59 -12.34 -9.34 27.93
CA ALA A 59 -12.21 -9.48 29.38
C ALA A 59 -12.84 -10.77 29.93
N LYS A 60 -13.52 -11.57 29.08
CA LYS A 60 -14.26 -12.78 29.45
C LYS A 60 -15.39 -12.53 30.46
N GLU A 61 -15.90 -11.31 30.50
CA GLU A 61 -17.07 -10.96 31.31
C GLU A 61 -18.37 -11.46 30.66
N VAL A 62 -18.38 -11.53 29.33
CA VAL A 62 -19.45 -12.09 28.52
C VAL A 62 -18.87 -13.22 27.67
N VAL A 63 -19.66 -14.26 27.41
CA VAL A 63 -19.28 -15.37 26.52
C VAL A 63 -20.19 -15.42 25.29
N CYS A 64 -19.67 -15.99 24.21
CA CYS A 64 -20.39 -16.12 22.93
C CYS A 64 -21.79 -16.77 23.05
N ALA A 65 -21.98 -17.65 24.03
CA ALA A 65 -23.25 -18.33 24.26
C ALA A 65 -24.36 -17.41 24.78
N ASP A 66 -23.99 -16.28 25.39
CA ASP A 66 -24.94 -15.32 25.96
C ASP A 66 -25.27 -14.18 24.99
N LEU A 67 -24.63 -14.16 23.82
CA LEU A 67 -24.84 -13.13 22.79
C LEU A 67 -26.03 -13.47 21.91
N ASN A 68 -26.90 -12.49 21.68
CA ASN A 68 -27.98 -12.56 20.70
C ASN A 68 -27.57 -11.93 19.35
N ASP A 69 -28.43 -12.04 18.35
CA ASP A 69 -28.15 -11.52 17.00
C ASP A 69 -27.97 -9.99 17.00
N GLU A 70 -28.78 -9.23 17.72
CA GLU A 70 -28.64 -7.77 17.86
C GLU A 70 -27.24 -7.39 18.38
N GLN A 71 -26.75 -8.07 19.41
CA GLN A 71 -25.40 -7.88 19.95
C GLN A 71 -24.30 -8.26 18.95
N TYR A 72 -24.53 -9.27 18.11
CA TYR A 72 -23.64 -9.58 17.00
C TYR A 72 -23.69 -8.51 15.90
N GLY A 73 -24.85 -7.92 15.64
CA GLY A 73 -25.01 -6.78 14.73
C GLY A 73 -24.15 -5.60 15.17
N VAL A 74 -24.30 -5.17 16.42
CA VAL A 74 -23.54 -4.08 17.02
C VAL A 74 -22.01 -4.38 17.05
N LEU A 75 -21.61 -5.63 17.28
CA LEU A 75 -20.20 -6.04 17.10
C LEU A 75 -19.74 -5.91 15.64
N GLY A 76 -20.60 -6.28 14.70
CA GLY A 76 -20.41 -6.10 13.27
C GLY A 76 -20.15 -4.65 12.89
N GLU A 77 -21.01 -3.73 13.35
CA GLU A 77 -20.87 -2.28 13.18
C GLU A 77 -19.49 -1.80 13.67
N TYR A 78 -19.10 -2.19 14.89
CA TYR A 78 -17.79 -1.83 15.45
C TYR A 78 -16.64 -2.33 14.57
N PHE A 79 -16.67 -3.58 14.13
CA PHE A 79 -15.60 -4.11 13.28
C PHE A 79 -15.61 -3.50 11.88
N MET A 80 -16.78 -3.22 11.32
CA MET A 80 -16.89 -2.56 10.03
C MET A 80 -16.37 -1.13 10.12
N GLY A 81 -16.68 -0.40 11.19
CA GLY A 81 -16.08 0.91 11.51
C GLY A 81 -14.54 0.85 11.62
N GLN A 82 -13.98 -0.20 12.25
CA GLN A 82 -12.51 -0.37 12.28
C GLN A 82 -11.89 -0.60 10.90
N MET A 83 -12.61 -1.25 9.97
CA MET A 83 -12.12 -1.55 8.63
C MET A 83 -12.36 -0.42 7.62
N ALA A 84 -13.54 0.20 7.67
CA ALA A 84 -14.03 1.20 6.72
C ALA A 84 -13.78 2.64 7.19
N GLY A 85 -13.54 2.86 8.49
CA GLY A 85 -13.35 4.20 9.06
C GLY A 85 -14.54 5.11 8.73
N GLU A 86 -14.25 6.35 8.32
CA GLU A 86 -15.29 7.34 7.94
C GLU A 86 -16.19 6.88 6.77
N SER A 87 -15.77 5.86 6.01
CA SER A 87 -16.59 5.34 4.91
C SER A 87 -17.68 4.35 5.35
N HIS A 88 -17.68 3.93 6.62
CA HIS A 88 -18.67 3.01 7.16
C HIS A 88 -20.10 3.52 7.00
N VAL A 89 -20.38 4.76 7.39
CA VAL A 89 -21.71 5.40 7.23
C VAL A 89 -22.18 5.38 5.77
N ALA A 90 -21.29 5.71 4.84
CA ALA A 90 -21.61 5.70 3.41
C ALA A 90 -21.84 4.27 2.89
N MET A 91 -21.16 3.28 3.48
CA MET A 91 -21.33 1.88 3.19
C MET A 91 -22.67 1.36 3.72
N ASN A 92 -23.07 1.69 4.95
CA ASN A 92 -24.37 1.31 5.51
C ASN A 92 -25.50 1.89 4.67
N ALA A 93 -25.42 3.16 4.29
CA ALA A 93 -26.39 3.76 3.39
C ALA A 93 -26.46 3.05 2.03
N MET A 94 -25.31 2.64 1.47
CA MET A 94 -25.27 1.84 0.23
C MET A 94 -25.86 0.44 0.44
N MET A 95 -25.59 -0.21 1.58
CA MET A 95 -26.11 -1.53 1.92
C MET A 95 -27.62 -1.51 2.11
N ILE A 96 -28.14 -0.54 2.87
CA ILE A 96 -29.57 -0.30 3.04
C ILE A 96 -30.22 -0.03 1.69
N GLN A 97 -29.59 0.76 0.83
CA GLN A 97 -30.12 1.04 -0.50
C GLN A 97 -30.14 -0.21 -1.40
N ALA A 98 -29.15 -1.08 -1.31
CA ALA A 98 -29.04 -2.28 -2.15
C ALA A 98 -29.88 -3.46 -1.64
N HIS A 99 -30.00 -3.60 -0.32
CA HIS A 99 -30.50 -4.81 0.34
C HIS A 99 -31.58 -4.56 1.40
N GLY A 100 -31.94 -3.31 1.67
CA GLY A 100 -32.86 -2.92 2.75
C GLY A 100 -32.17 -2.93 4.12
N GLU A 101 -32.89 -2.43 5.13
CA GLU A 101 -32.44 -2.40 6.53
C GLU A 101 -32.13 -3.82 7.04
N ASP A 102 -33.05 -4.78 6.84
CA ASP A 102 -32.82 -6.19 7.20
C ASP A 102 -31.57 -6.79 6.53
N GLY A 103 -31.26 -6.35 5.31
CA GLY A 103 -30.11 -6.86 4.56
C GLY A 103 -28.78 -6.36 5.08
N GLU A 104 -28.74 -5.09 5.51
CA GLU A 104 -27.59 -4.48 6.15
C GLU A 104 -27.33 -5.10 7.53
N GLU A 105 -28.37 -5.24 8.35
CA GLU A 105 -28.26 -5.78 9.70
C GLU A 105 -27.72 -7.21 9.68
N GLN A 106 -28.20 -8.06 8.76
CA GLN A 106 -27.72 -9.43 8.62
C GLN A 106 -26.25 -9.52 8.20
N ILE A 107 -25.76 -8.58 7.39
CA ILE A 107 -24.35 -8.51 7.03
C ILE A 107 -23.53 -8.18 8.28
N HIS A 108 -23.97 -7.22 9.08
CA HIS A 108 -23.32 -6.86 10.35
C HIS A 108 -23.35 -8.01 11.35
N ILE A 109 -24.47 -8.70 11.53
CA ILE A 109 -24.58 -9.88 12.41
C ILE A 109 -23.56 -10.96 12.02
N VAL A 110 -23.50 -11.32 10.73
CA VAL A 110 -22.57 -12.35 10.25
C VAL A 110 -21.12 -11.89 10.40
N MET A 111 -20.84 -10.61 10.13
CA MET A 111 -19.53 -10.03 10.33
C MET A 111 -19.12 -10.06 11.80
N GLY A 112 -20.01 -9.66 12.71
CA GLY A 112 -19.79 -9.70 14.16
C GLY A 112 -19.52 -11.12 14.66
N LYS A 113 -20.31 -12.12 14.24
CA LYS A 113 -20.10 -13.55 14.57
C LYS A 113 -18.74 -14.05 14.13
N ARG A 114 -18.32 -13.72 12.90
CA ARG A 114 -17.04 -14.17 12.33
C ARG A 114 -15.85 -13.49 12.98
N LEU A 115 -15.90 -12.17 13.13
CA LEU A 115 -14.76 -11.35 13.60
C LEU A 115 -14.58 -11.41 15.11
N SER A 116 -15.66 -11.61 15.87
CA SER A 116 -15.56 -11.92 17.30
C SER A 116 -14.97 -13.30 17.57
N GLY A 117 -14.98 -14.20 16.58
CA GLY A 117 -14.54 -15.59 16.72
C GLY A 117 -15.59 -16.50 17.37
N CYS A 118 -16.80 -16.01 17.62
CA CYS A 118 -17.88 -16.77 18.24
C CYS A 118 -18.53 -17.77 17.28
N ASP A 119 -18.70 -17.41 16.01
CA ASP A 119 -19.14 -18.32 14.95
C ASP A 119 -18.49 -17.94 13.61
N THR A 120 -17.37 -18.61 13.32
CA THR A 120 -16.62 -18.40 12.07
C THR A 120 -17.30 -19.05 10.86
N SER A 121 -18.35 -19.86 11.07
CA SER A 121 -19.06 -20.59 10.03
C SER A 121 -20.31 -19.85 9.53
N ALA A 122 -20.78 -18.85 10.27
CA ALA A 122 -21.93 -18.01 9.91
C ALA A 122 -21.84 -17.58 8.44
N ALA A 123 -22.86 -17.90 7.63
CA ALA A 123 -22.86 -17.61 6.21
C ALA A 123 -23.57 -16.27 5.95
N PHE A 124 -23.04 -15.48 5.02
CA PHE A 124 -23.75 -14.30 4.54
C PHE A 124 -25.03 -14.72 3.81
N PRO A 125 -26.14 -13.98 3.96
CA PRO A 125 -27.37 -14.28 3.24
C PRO A 125 -27.12 -14.30 1.72
N ALA A 126 -27.71 -15.28 1.03
CA ALA A 126 -27.62 -15.42 -0.44
C ALA A 126 -28.31 -14.27 -1.21
N ILE A 127 -28.84 -13.26 -0.51
CA ILE A 127 -29.45 -12.04 -1.06
C ILE A 127 -28.41 -11.20 -1.84
N SER A 128 -27.11 -11.41 -1.58
CA SER A 128 -26.01 -10.74 -2.27
C SER A 128 -25.64 -11.42 -3.60
N GLY A 129 -26.54 -11.37 -4.59
CA GLY A 129 -26.35 -11.92 -5.94
C GLY A 129 -25.26 -11.24 -6.81
N GLY A 130 -24.43 -10.36 -6.25
CA GLY A 130 -23.43 -9.62 -7.03
C GLY A 130 -22.30 -8.97 -6.23
N TRP A 131 -22.41 -8.84 -4.91
CA TRP A 131 -21.40 -8.17 -4.07
C TRP A 131 -20.35 -9.17 -3.52
N MET A 132 -20.74 -10.43 -3.28
CA MET A 132 -19.82 -11.49 -2.85
C MET A 132 -18.64 -11.76 -3.80
N PRO A 133 -18.79 -11.81 -5.14
CA PRO A 133 -17.67 -12.10 -6.04
C PRO A 133 -16.60 -11.01 -6.02
N MET A 134 -16.99 -9.74 -5.86
CA MET A 134 -16.08 -8.61 -5.89
C MET A 134 -15.33 -8.46 -4.56
N MET A 135 -16.01 -8.66 -3.42
CA MET A 135 -15.35 -8.62 -2.11
C MET A 135 -14.46 -9.86 -1.88
N ASN A 136 -14.86 -11.05 -2.36
CA ASN A 136 -14.02 -12.25 -2.28
C ASN A 136 -12.73 -12.12 -3.13
N MET A 137 -12.78 -11.38 -4.23
CA MET A 137 -11.62 -11.10 -5.09
C MET A 137 -10.71 -9.99 -4.53
N MET A 138 -11.27 -9.02 -3.80
CA MET A 138 -10.51 -7.91 -3.19
C MET A 138 -9.92 -8.25 -1.81
N TRP A 139 -10.62 -9.07 -1.02
CA TRP A 139 -10.21 -9.55 0.31
C TRP A 139 -9.54 -10.94 0.28
N GLY A 140 -9.21 -11.44 -0.91
CA GLY A 140 -8.32 -12.59 -1.08
C GLY A 140 -8.74 -13.83 -0.30
N GLY A 141 -9.92 -14.41 -0.62
CA GLY A 141 -10.25 -15.75 -0.15
C GLY A 141 -10.51 -15.85 1.35
N TRP A 142 -11.35 -14.97 1.90
CA TRP A 142 -11.86 -15.11 3.27
C TRP A 142 -12.96 -16.17 3.38
N SER A 143 -12.65 -17.38 2.94
CA SER A 143 -13.36 -18.60 3.31
C SER A 143 -12.43 -19.42 4.21
N SER A 144 -12.61 -19.26 5.52
CA SER A 144 -12.17 -20.16 6.60
C SER A 144 -10.66 -20.39 6.77
N PRO A 145 -10.00 -19.86 7.84
CA PRO A 145 -8.62 -20.25 8.16
C PRO A 145 -8.48 -21.68 8.69
N PHE A 146 -9.57 -22.33 9.10
CA PHE A 146 -9.58 -23.70 9.62
C PHE A 146 -10.85 -24.44 9.19
N GLY A 147 -10.86 -24.97 7.96
CA GLY A 147 -11.95 -25.79 7.43
C GLY A 147 -11.40 -27.01 6.72
N ASN A 148 -11.01 -28.03 7.48
CA ASN A 148 -10.70 -29.35 6.96
C ASN A 148 -11.99 -30.03 6.52
N ASN A 149 -12.37 -29.89 5.25
CA ASN A 149 -13.38 -30.74 4.63
C ASN A 149 -12.87 -31.29 3.29
N ASN A 150 -12.50 -32.56 3.37
CA ASN A 150 -12.21 -33.45 2.26
C ASN A 150 -13.51 -33.72 1.49
N SER A 151 -13.80 -32.96 0.42
CA SER A 151 -14.70 -33.39 -0.65
C SER A 151 -14.65 -32.43 -1.84
N THR A 152 -13.94 -32.89 -2.88
CA THR A 152 -14.24 -32.65 -4.30
C THR A 152 -14.77 -31.26 -4.68
N ASN A 153 -13.86 -30.31 -4.87
CA ASN A 153 -14.03 -29.20 -5.81
C ASN A 153 -12.67 -28.82 -6.42
N ASN A 154 -12.14 -29.70 -7.27
CA ASN A 154 -10.98 -29.45 -8.14
C ASN A 154 -11.37 -28.52 -9.30
N MET A 155 -11.84 -27.30 -9.02
CA MET A 155 -12.09 -26.34 -10.10
C MET A 155 -11.95 -24.87 -9.70
N MET A 156 -10.96 -24.52 -8.87
CA MET A 156 -10.34 -23.18 -8.87
C MET A 156 -8.88 -23.26 -8.40
N ASN A 157 -8.05 -23.94 -9.19
CA ASN A 157 -6.59 -23.77 -9.18
C ASN A 157 -6.16 -23.17 -10.52
N PHE A 158 -6.68 -21.98 -10.83
CA PHE A 158 -6.36 -21.20 -12.03
C PHE A 158 -5.72 -19.86 -11.63
N GLY A 159 -4.71 -19.92 -10.75
CA GLY A 159 -3.95 -18.74 -10.32
C GLY A 159 -2.53 -19.03 -9.83
N PHE A 160 -2.15 -20.29 -9.69
CA PHE A 160 -0.82 -20.70 -9.24
C PHE A 160 -0.23 -21.83 -10.10
N GLY A 161 -0.54 -21.81 -11.40
CA GLY A 161 -0.03 -22.75 -12.39
C GLY A 161 1.15 -22.18 -13.17
N GLY A 162 2.33 -22.79 -13.02
CA GLY A 162 3.43 -22.76 -13.99
C GLY A 162 4.30 -21.49 -14.10
N PHE A 163 3.81 -20.30 -13.75
CA PHE A 163 4.55 -19.03 -13.96
C PHE A 163 4.86 -18.21 -12.70
N GLY A 164 4.34 -18.59 -11.52
CA GLY A 164 4.55 -17.83 -10.27
C GLY A 164 6.01 -17.76 -9.82
N GLY A 165 6.80 -18.82 -10.05
CA GLY A 165 8.24 -18.83 -9.75
C GLY A 165 9.08 -18.02 -10.76
N LEU A 166 8.70 -18.00 -12.03
CA LEU A 166 9.38 -17.23 -13.07
C LEU A 166 9.10 -15.73 -12.96
N GLY A 167 7.90 -15.34 -12.53
CA GLY A 167 7.54 -13.94 -12.32
C GLY A 167 8.40 -13.26 -11.24
N PHE A 168 8.68 -13.96 -10.13
CA PHE A 168 9.57 -13.44 -9.09
C PHE A 168 10.99 -13.24 -9.62
N ILE A 169 11.53 -14.21 -10.35
CA ILE A 169 12.87 -14.11 -10.95
C ILE A 169 12.94 -12.95 -11.95
N PHE A 170 11.92 -12.77 -12.78
CA PHE A 170 11.85 -11.67 -13.75
C PHE A 170 11.78 -10.30 -13.06
N MET A 171 11.07 -10.20 -11.93
CA MET A 171 11.04 -8.99 -11.10
C MET A 171 12.44 -8.63 -10.58
N PHE A 172 13.16 -9.59 -9.99
CA PHE A 172 14.54 -9.34 -9.50
C PHE A 172 15.51 -9.00 -10.63
N LEU A 173 15.40 -9.66 -11.78
CA LEU A 173 16.18 -9.34 -12.98
C LEU A 173 15.91 -7.91 -13.48
N TRP A 174 14.65 -7.49 -13.52
CA TRP A 174 14.26 -6.16 -13.95
C TRP A 174 14.83 -5.07 -13.02
N TRP A 175 14.71 -5.26 -11.70
CA TRP A 175 15.32 -4.37 -10.71
C TRP A 175 16.85 -4.34 -10.79
N ALA A 176 17.49 -5.49 -11.01
CA ALA A 176 18.94 -5.56 -11.20
C ALA A 176 19.40 -4.78 -12.45
N LEU A 177 18.63 -4.82 -13.53
CA LEU A 177 18.92 -4.09 -14.77
C LEU A 177 18.82 -2.56 -14.55
N ILE A 178 17.79 -2.11 -13.83
CA ILE A 178 17.64 -0.69 -13.45
C ILE A 178 18.84 -0.22 -12.64
N ILE A 179 19.25 -0.98 -11.61
CA ILE A 179 20.41 -0.63 -10.76
C ILE A 179 21.69 -0.58 -11.60
N ALA A 180 21.91 -1.57 -12.48
CA ALA A 180 23.07 -1.58 -13.38
C ALA A 180 23.08 -0.37 -14.31
N GLY A 181 21.92 0.05 -14.84
CA GLY A 181 21.77 1.25 -15.66
C GLY A 181 22.17 2.53 -14.92
N ILE A 182 21.72 2.68 -13.67
CA ILE A 182 22.08 3.82 -12.81
C ILE A 182 23.59 3.83 -12.54
N VAL A 183 24.17 2.68 -12.17
CA VAL A 183 25.62 2.58 -11.90
C VAL A 183 26.45 2.90 -13.14
N ALA A 184 26.04 2.40 -14.31
CA ALA A 184 26.70 2.69 -15.58
C ALA A 184 26.61 4.19 -15.93
N LEU A 185 25.45 4.80 -15.74
CA LEU A 185 25.24 6.24 -15.95
C LEU A 185 26.14 7.06 -15.01
N VAL A 186 26.15 6.75 -13.71
CA VAL A 186 27.00 7.43 -12.72
C VAL A 186 28.48 7.27 -13.09
N LYS A 187 28.91 6.06 -13.47
CA LYS A 187 30.30 5.80 -13.88
C LYS A 187 30.67 6.56 -15.15
N TRP A 188 29.75 6.68 -16.12
CA TRP A 188 29.96 7.46 -17.34
C TRP A 188 30.05 8.97 -17.07
N LEU A 189 29.17 9.53 -16.24
CA LEU A 189 29.25 10.93 -15.80
C LEU A 189 30.51 11.20 -14.97
N MET A 190 30.91 10.27 -14.10
CA MET A 190 32.17 10.39 -13.34
C MET A 190 33.41 10.25 -14.23
N SER A 191 33.30 9.47 -15.32
CA SER A 191 34.35 9.34 -16.34
C SER A 191 34.49 10.60 -17.19
N GLN A 192 33.39 11.28 -17.52
CA GLN A 192 33.44 12.59 -18.19
C GLN A 192 34.12 13.66 -17.31
N GLY A 193 34.00 13.56 -15.97
CA GLY A 193 34.74 14.41 -15.03
C GLY A 193 36.23 14.07 -14.86
N ARG A 194 36.70 12.94 -15.41
CA ARG A 194 38.10 12.47 -15.32
C ARG A 194 38.90 12.65 -16.61
N ASN A 195 38.48 13.56 -17.49
CA ASN A 195 39.37 14.08 -18.53
C ASN A 195 40.35 15.16 -18.00
N GLY A 196 40.48 15.30 -16.69
CA GLY A 196 41.70 15.78 -16.07
C GLY A 196 42.70 14.65 -16.02
N GLY A 197 43.30 14.33 -17.18
CA GLY A 197 44.46 13.45 -17.25
C GLY A 197 45.44 13.84 -16.14
N SER A 198 46.04 12.84 -15.50
CA SER A 198 47.17 13.06 -14.60
C SER A 198 48.15 13.98 -15.32
N LYS A 199 48.12 15.28 -15.00
CA LYS A 199 49.02 16.26 -15.59
C LYS A 199 50.40 15.69 -15.34
N SER A 200 51.10 15.33 -16.41
CA SER A 200 52.47 14.83 -16.26
C SER A 200 53.24 15.90 -15.48
N ALA A 201 54.26 15.50 -14.72
CA ALA A 201 55.08 16.46 -13.98
C ALA A 201 55.58 17.61 -14.88
N LEU A 202 55.76 17.33 -16.18
CA LEU A 202 56.08 18.32 -17.21
C LEU A 202 54.97 19.36 -17.47
N ASP A 203 53.69 19.00 -17.39
CA ASP A 203 52.59 19.94 -17.61
C ASP A 203 52.40 20.87 -16.41
N VAL A 204 52.62 20.36 -15.19
CA VAL A 204 52.67 21.20 -13.98
C VAL A 204 53.85 22.17 -14.05
N LEU A 205 55.01 21.71 -14.53
CA LEU A 205 56.20 22.55 -14.68
C LEU A 205 55.99 23.67 -15.72
N LYS A 206 55.36 23.37 -16.87
CA LYS A 206 55.00 24.37 -17.88
C LYS A 206 54.02 25.42 -17.35
N GLU A 207 53.04 25.00 -16.55
CA GLU A 207 52.04 25.90 -15.97
C GLU A 207 52.69 26.91 -15.02
N ARG A 208 53.67 26.50 -14.21
CA ARG A 208 54.40 27.40 -13.31
C ARG A 208 55.34 28.36 -14.04
N TYR A 209 56.01 27.89 -15.10
CA TYR A 209 56.81 28.77 -15.96
C TYR A 209 55.94 29.84 -16.65
N ALA A 210 54.77 29.45 -17.17
CA ALA A 210 53.83 30.38 -17.78
C ALA A 210 53.25 31.40 -16.77
N ARG A 211 53.14 31.03 -15.50
CA ARG A 211 52.77 31.95 -14.40
C ARG A 211 53.92 32.83 -13.93
N GLY A 212 55.14 32.62 -14.41
CA GLY A 212 56.34 33.35 -13.98
C GLY A 212 56.82 32.98 -12.58
N GLU A 213 56.35 31.86 -12.02
CA GLU A 213 56.76 31.38 -10.69
C GLU A 213 58.15 30.74 -10.69
N ILE A 214 58.66 30.33 -11.86
CA ILE A 214 59.99 29.75 -12.05
C ILE A 214 60.68 30.41 -13.26
N ASP A 215 61.99 30.57 -13.17
CA ASP A 215 62.78 31.16 -14.26
C ASP A 215 63.05 30.14 -15.39
N LYS A 216 63.40 30.64 -16.58
CA LYS A 216 63.73 29.79 -17.74
C LYS A 216 64.85 28.78 -17.44
N LYS A 217 65.84 29.16 -16.64
CA LYS A 217 66.92 28.24 -16.24
C LYS A 217 66.40 27.07 -15.39
N GLU A 218 65.56 27.35 -14.38
CA GLU A 218 64.98 26.32 -13.52
C GLU A 218 64.01 25.40 -14.26
N PHE A 219 63.27 25.95 -15.23
CA PHE A 219 62.39 25.17 -16.10
C PHE A 219 63.18 24.17 -16.95
N GLU A 220 64.28 24.61 -17.57
CA GLU A 220 65.13 23.78 -18.43
C GLU A 220 65.80 22.63 -17.65
N GLU A 221 66.30 22.90 -16.44
CA GLU A 221 66.91 21.88 -15.58
C GLU A 221 65.89 20.81 -15.17
N LYS A 222 64.76 21.23 -14.59
CA LYS A 222 63.71 20.29 -14.14
C LYS A 222 63.02 19.56 -15.29
N LYS A 223 62.97 20.16 -16.48
CA LYS A 223 62.45 19.50 -17.68
C LYS A 223 63.36 18.35 -18.14
N LYS A 224 64.69 18.50 -17.99
CA LYS A 224 65.64 17.42 -18.32
C LYS A 224 65.56 16.25 -17.34
N ASP A 225 65.36 16.55 -16.06
CA ASP A 225 65.19 15.52 -15.03
C ASP A 225 63.86 14.75 -15.14
N LEU A 226 62.85 15.37 -15.76
CA LEU A 226 61.51 14.80 -15.96
C LEU A 226 61.28 14.26 -17.38
N SER A 227 62.29 14.34 -18.25
CA SER A 227 62.31 13.75 -19.60
C SER A 227 62.85 12.33 -19.55
#